data_AF-A0A4Q9FXW5-F1
#
_entry.id   AF-A0A4Q9FXW5-F1
#
_cell.length_a   1.000
_cell.length_b   1.000
_cell.length_c   1.000
_cell.angle_alpha   90.00
_cell.angle_beta   90.00
_cell.angle_gamma   90.00
#
_symmetry.space_group_name_H-M   'P 1'
#
loop_
_entity.id
_entity.type
_entity.pdbx_description
1 polymer ?
#
loop_
_entity_poly.entity_id
_entity_poly.type
_entity_poly.pdbx_seq_one_letter_code
_entity_poly.pdbx_strand_id
1 'polypeptide(L)'
;MNKHQIGLSNGWVAEFENQGEFRMSAEGWNLVLQGPDQRSIQYFRDKIIVVNDDDGAQAKSCIRLSNDGVYGYLSTGLDQGWVIDFARGMIAPHRVSISHSHDGYDESISMYEQPAFKRAREYISVKGKYIYLTFPLTKDEDFPKVWEEYLRIRRRQLDELYFRN
;
A
#
# COMPACT_ATOMS: atom_id res chain seq x y z
N MET A 1 0.48 16.36 -19.82
CA MET A 1 0.60 15.45 -18.67
C MET A 1 -0.14 16.11 -17.53
N ASN A 2 -1.24 15.53 -17.07
CA ASN A 2 -2.12 16.12 -16.04
C ASN A 2 -1.59 15.81 -14.64
N LYS A 3 -1.84 16.71 -13.68
CA LYS A 3 -1.43 16.57 -12.28
C LYS A 3 -2.54 17.00 -11.34
N HIS A 4 -2.69 16.28 -10.23
CA HIS A 4 -3.51 16.68 -9.09
C HIS A 4 -2.63 16.90 -7.86
N GLN A 5 -2.80 18.03 -7.20
CA GLN A 5 -2.10 18.35 -5.96
C GLN A 5 -3.10 18.53 -4.83
N ILE A 6 -3.00 17.67 -3.82
CA ILE A 6 -3.90 17.67 -2.66
C ILE A 6 -3.10 18.05 -1.41
N GLY A 7 -3.41 19.21 -0.84
CA GLY A 7 -2.88 19.60 0.47
C GLY A 7 -3.49 18.76 1.59
N LEU A 8 -2.64 18.18 2.43
CA LEU A 8 -3.03 17.43 3.62
C LEU A 8 -3.00 18.34 4.86
N SER A 9 -3.86 18.09 5.84
CA SER A 9 -3.97 18.94 7.04
C SER A 9 -2.72 18.95 7.93
N ASN A 10 -1.80 18.00 7.75
CA ASN A 10 -0.51 17.93 8.44
C ASN A 10 0.62 18.69 7.70
N GLY A 11 0.29 19.48 6.68
CA GLY A 11 1.25 20.28 5.92
C GLY A 11 1.98 19.53 4.80
N TRP A 12 1.68 18.25 4.60
CA TRP A 12 2.15 17.49 3.44
C TRP A 12 1.31 17.79 2.19
N VAL A 13 1.86 17.53 1.02
CA VAL A 13 1.17 17.60 -0.27
C VAL A 13 1.25 16.23 -0.94
N ALA A 14 0.10 15.70 -1.35
CA ALA A 14 0.01 14.52 -2.20
C ALA A 14 -0.05 14.96 -3.67
N GLU A 15 1.00 14.68 -4.42
CA GLU A 15 1.07 14.96 -5.86
C GLU A 15 0.81 13.67 -6.64
N PHE A 16 -0.27 13.68 -7.42
CA PHE A 16 -0.62 12.62 -8.36
C PHE A 16 -0.30 13.07 -9.77
N GLU A 17 0.48 12.28 -10.51
CA GLU A 17 0.82 12.54 -11.89
C GLU A 17 0.31 11.44 -12.80
N ASN A 18 -0.43 11.85 -13.83
CA ASN A 18 -0.95 10.94 -14.85
C ASN A 18 0.19 10.30 -15.63
N GLN A 19 0.22 8.97 -15.65
CA GLN A 19 1.24 8.15 -16.32
C GLN A 19 0.78 7.66 -17.71
N GLY A 20 -0.38 8.10 -18.17
CA GLY A 20 -1.02 7.65 -19.40
C GLY A 20 -1.73 6.31 -19.24
N GLU A 21 -2.09 5.71 -20.38
CA GLU A 21 -2.76 4.41 -20.43
C GLU A 21 -1.86 3.30 -19.90
N PHE A 22 -2.33 2.55 -18.90
CA PHE A 22 -1.62 1.37 -18.39
C PHE A 22 -2.29 0.05 -18.76
N ARG A 23 -3.61 0.04 -19.04
CA ARG A 23 -4.34 -1.16 -19.51
C ARG A 23 -5.72 -0.82 -20.06
N MET A 24 -6.05 -1.28 -21.27
CA MET A 24 -7.41 -1.29 -21.83
C MET A 24 -8.13 0.08 -21.71
N SER A 25 -7.49 1.15 -22.19
CA SER A 25 -7.99 2.53 -22.08
C SER A 25 -8.14 3.08 -20.65
N ALA A 26 -7.58 2.40 -19.65
CA ALA A 26 -7.51 2.91 -18.29
C ALA A 26 -6.21 3.71 -18.09
N GLU A 27 -6.35 4.93 -17.57
CA GLU A 27 -5.23 5.81 -17.25
C GLU A 27 -4.80 5.65 -15.80
N GLY A 28 -3.49 5.50 -15.60
CA GLY A 28 -2.89 5.27 -14.30
C GLY A 28 -2.32 6.56 -13.73
N TRP A 29 -2.45 6.74 -12.41
CA TRP A 29 -1.91 7.90 -11.72
C TRP A 29 -0.99 7.43 -10.60
N ASN A 30 0.23 7.95 -10.56
CA ASN A 30 1.18 7.66 -9.50
C ASN A 30 1.00 8.62 -8.30
N LEU A 31 1.84 8.47 -7.28
CA LEU A 31 1.84 9.36 -6.11
C LEU A 31 3.27 9.68 -5.67
N VAL A 32 3.48 10.94 -5.34
CA VAL A 32 4.61 11.39 -4.51
C VAL A 32 4.06 12.21 -3.36
N LEU A 33 4.50 11.91 -2.13
CA LEU A 33 4.14 12.71 -0.96
C LEU A 33 5.31 13.65 -0.64
N GLN A 34 5.03 14.95 -0.68
CA GLN A 34 5.99 16.01 -0.39
C GLN A 34 5.69 16.57 0.99
N GLY A 35 6.68 16.52 1.87
CA GLY A 35 6.55 16.98 3.24
C GLY A 35 7.09 18.39 3.45
N PRO A 36 6.77 19.00 4.60
CA PRO A 36 7.51 20.14 5.07
C PRO A 36 8.99 19.74 5.25
N ASP A 37 9.90 20.69 5.04
CA ASP A 37 11.35 20.52 5.21
C ASP A 37 12.05 19.63 4.16
N GLN A 38 11.60 19.68 2.90
CA GLN A 38 12.20 18.93 1.77
C GLN A 38 12.13 17.40 1.90
N ARG A 39 11.40 16.89 2.90
CA ARG A 39 11.13 15.47 3.03
C ARG A 39 10.22 15.02 1.88
N SER A 40 10.45 13.82 1.37
CA SER A 40 9.55 13.21 0.40
C SER A 40 9.47 11.71 0.62
N ILE A 41 8.31 11.13 0.28
CA ILE A 41 8.09 9.70 0.16
C ILE A 41 7.85 9.42 -1.31
N GLN A 42 8.78 8.68 -1.94
CA GLN A 42 8.80 8.45 -3.38
C GLN A 42 8.49 7.00 -3.77
N TYR A 43 8.32 6.09 -2.81
CA TYR A 43 8.03 4.68 -3.08
C TYR A 43 6.87 4.45 -4.07
N PHE A 44 5.89 5.36 -4.11
CA PHE A 44 4.71 5.26 -4.98
C PHE A 44 4.88 5.92 -6.36
N ARG A 45 6.04 6.52 -6.64
CA ARG A 45 6.32 7.24 -7.89
C ARG A 45 6.19 6.36 -9.13
N ASP A 46 6.61 5.11 -9.01
CA ASP A 46 6.58 4.15 -10.12
C ASP A 46 5.40 3.17 -10.00
N LYS A 47 4.38 3.52 -9.20
CA LYS A 47 3.22 2.66 -8.92
C LYS A 47 1.93 3.37 -9.31
N ILE A 48 0.98 2.60 -9.81
CA ILE A 48 -0.37 3.10 -10.10
C ILE A 48 -1.18 3.04 -8.81
N ILE A 49 -1.61 4.21 -8.33
CA ILE A 49 -2.29 4.40 -7.05
C ILE A 49 -3.80 4.56 -7.25
N VAL A 50 -4.19 5.38 -8.21
CA VAL A 50 -5.59 5.55 -8.64
C VAL A 50 -5.70 5.41 -10.16
N VAL A 51 -6.92 5.14 -10.64
CA VAL A 51 -7.20 4.81 -12.04
C VAL A 51 -8.37 5.65 -12.52
N ASN A 52 -8.24 6.23 -13.72
CA ASN A 52 -9.28 7.08 -14.34
C ASN A 52 -9.74 8.20 -13.39
N ASP A 53 -8.77 8.90 -12.79
CA ASP A 53 -9.03 9.96 -11.82
C ASP A 53 -8.91 11.35 -12.46
N ASP A 54 -9.61 11.58 -13.57
CA ASP A 54 -9.50 12.84 -14.32
C ASP A 54 -9.94 14.07 -13.52
N ASP A 55 -10.87 13.91 -12.58
CA ASP A 55 -11.43 14.97 -11.74
C ASP A 55 -10.76 15.07 -10.35
N GLY A 56 -9.85 14.15 -10.03
CA GLY A 56 -9.12 14.10 -8.76
C GLY A 56 -9.96 13.63 -7.56
N ALA A 57 -11.16 13.06 -7.78
CA ALA A 57 -12.03 12.60 -6.70
C ALA A 57 -11.45 11.40 -5.94
N GLN A 58 -10.78 10.47 -6.64
CA GLN A 58 -10.12 9.33 -6.03
C GLN A 58 -8.85 9.78 -5.29
N ALA A 59 -8.03 10.65 -5.90
CA ALA A 59 -6.85 11.25 -5.26
C ALA A 59 -7.20 11.89 -3.91
N LYS A 60 -8.30 12.64 -3.84
CA LYS A 60 -8.76 13.29 -2.60
C LYS A 60 -9.18 12.32 -1.50
N SER A 61 -9.72 11.17 -1.86
CA SER A 61 -10.29 10.22 -0.90
C SER A 61 -9.34 9.08 -0.51
N CYS A 62 -8.26 8.88 -1.28
CA CYS A 62 -7.35 7.75 -1.09
C CYS A 62 -6.42 7.88 0.13
N ILE A 63 -6.13 9.10 0.59
CA ILE A 63 -5.28 9.35 1.78
C ILE A 63 -6.15 9.88 2.92
N ARG A 64 -6.08 9.20 4.06
CA ARG A 64 -6.73 9.60 5.31
C ARG A 64 -5.69 9.79 6.40
N LEU A 65 -5.84 10.82 7.21
CA LEU A 65 -4.92 11.09 8.33
C LEU A 65 -5.53 10.64 9.67
N SER A 66 -4.66 10.31 10.62
CA SER A 66 -5.01 10.27 12.03
C SER A 66 -5.37 11.66 12.55
N ASN A 67 -6.05 11.72 13.70
CA ASN A 67 -6.47 12.99 14.31
C ASN A 67 -5.32 13.96 14.57
N ASP A 68 -4.14 13.44 14.91
CA ASP A 68 -2.92 14.22 15.15
C ASP A 68 -2.09 14.46 13.87
N GLY A 69 -2.51 13.92 12.73
CA GLY A 69 -1.82 14.06 11.45
C GLY A 69 -0.47 13.34 11.35
N VAL A 70 -0.05 12.62 12.39
CA VAL A 70 1.23 11.90 12.44
C VAL A 70 1.20 10.68 11.53
N TYR A 71 0.06 9.99 11.49
CA TYR A 71 -0.11 8.79 10.69
C TYR A 71 -1.07 9.01 9.53
N GLY A 72 -0.75 8.39 8.40
CA GLY A 72 -1.57 8.30 7.22
C GLY A 72 -2.00 6.88 6.93
N TYR A 73 -3.19 6.74 6.35
CA TYR A 73 -3.62 5.54 5.67
C TYR A 73 -3.84 5.85 4.20
N LEU A 74 -3.04 5.23 3.33
CA LEU A 74 -3.22 5.27 1.89
C LEU A 74 -3.98 4.00 1.47
N SER A 75 -5.14 4.16 0.85
CA SER A 75 -5.89 3.07 0.21
C SER A 75 -5.72 3.20 -1.30
N THR A 76 -5.23 2.16 -1.97
CA THR A 76 -5.36 2.09 -3.43
C THR A 76 -6.61 1.28 -3.74
N GLY A 77 -7.31 1.59 -4.83
CA GLY A 77 -8.56 0.92 -5.21
C GLY A 77 -8.45 -0.58 -5.53
N LEU A 78 -7.29 -1.20 -5.28
CA LEU A 78 -6.90 -2.55 -5.69
C LEU A 78 -6.68 -3.50 -4.49
N ASP A 79 -7.48 -3.37 -3.43
CA ASP A 79 -7.34 -4.15 -2.18
C ASP A 79 -5.96 -4.04 -1.52
N GLN A 80 -5.24 -2.95 -1.77
CA GLN A 80 -3.98 -2.64 -1.12
C GLN A 80 -4.09 -1.37 -0.29
N GLY A 81 -3.37 -1.33 0.82
CA GLY A 81 -3.32 -0.21 1.73
C GLY A 81 -2.00 -0.14 2.46
N TRP A 82 -1.56 1.08 2.74
CA TRP A 82 -0.31 1.39 3.42
C TRP A 82 -0.57 2.30 4.61
N VAL A 83 0.19 2.07 5.67
CA VAL A 83 0.31 3.01 6.79
C VAL A 83 1.57 3.82 6.57
N ILE A 84 1.47 5.12 6.82
CA ILE A 84 2.55 6.08 6.65
C ILE A 84 2.75 6.80 7.98
N ASP A 85 3.99 6.88 8.45
CA ASP A 85 4.39 7.79 9.52
C ASP A 85 4.99 9.03 8.86
N PHE A 86 4.20 10.10 8.78
CA PHE A 86 4.58 11.35 8.16
C PHE A 86 5.62 12.12 8.98
N ALA A 87 5.69 11.90 10.29
CA ALA A 87 6.71 12.54 11.11
C ALA A 87 8.10 11.97 10.80
N ARG A 88 8.18 10.65 10.54
CA ARG A 88 9.43 9.93 10.32
C ARG A 88 9.74 9.58 8.87
N GLY A 89 8.81 9.82 7.94
CA GLY A 89 8.95 9.44 6.53
C GLY A 89 9.02 7.92 6.35
N MET A 90 8.24 7.18 7.15
CA MET A 90 8.25 5.72 7.15
C MET A 90 6.96 5.14 6.60
N ILE A 91 7.05 3.96 6.00
CA ILE A 91 5.95 3.27 5.34
C ILE A 91 5.90 1.83 5.85
N ALA A 92 4.68 1.31 5.98
CA ALA A 92 4.42 -0.10 6.18
C ALA A 92 3.21 -0.52 5.34
N PRO A 93 3.21 -1.73 4.78
CA PRO A 93 2.00 -2.28 4.19
C PRO A 93 0.99 -2.56 5.32
N HIS A 94 -0.29 -2.29 5.08
CA HIS A 94 -1.39 -2.54 6.01
C HIS A 94 -2.34 -3.62 5.49
N ARG A 95 -2.71 -3.53 4.22
CA ARG A 95 -3.49 -4.54 3.49
C ARG A 95 -2.79 -4.81 2.17
N VAL A 96 -2.37 -6.04 1.89
CA VAL A 96 -1.81 -6.37 0.56
C VAL A 96 -2.25 -7.76 0.15
N SER A 97 -3.12 -7.83 -0.85
CA SER A 97 -3.42 -9.05 -1.60
C SER A 97 -2.21 -9.47 -2.43
N ILE A 98 -1.61 -10.60 -2.04
CA ILE A 98 -0.67 -11.34 -2.89
C ILE A 98 -1.46 -12.46 -3.55
N SER A 99 -1.55 -12.41 -4.87
CA SER A 99 -2.16 -13.47 -5.67
C SER A 99 -1.07 -14.41 -6.16
N HIS A 100 -1.25 -15.71 -5.95
CA HIS A 100 -0.44 -16.75 -6.59
C HIS A 100 -1.35 -17.46 -7.58
N SER A 101 -1.00 -17.41 -8.87
CA SER A 101 -1.66 -18.22 -9.89
C SER A 101 -0.92 -19.55 -10.00
N HIS A 102 -1.64 -20.64 -9.77
CA HIS A 102 -1.17 -22.01 -9.95
C HIS A 102 -2.22 -22.78 -10.75
N ASP A 103 -1.80 -23.76 -11.57
CA ASP A 103 -2.68 -24.55 -12.45
C ASP A 103 -3.81 -25.32 -11.72
N GLY A 104 -3.84 -25.30 -10.39
CA GLY A 104 -4.80 -26.05 -9.56
C GLY A 104 -5.65 -25.23 -8.58
N TYR A 105 -5.38 -23.94 -8.36
CA TYR A 105 -6.19 -23.06 -7.49
C TYR A 105 -5.76 -21.57 -7.55
N ASP A 106 -6.67 -20.66 -7.17
CA ASP A 106 -6.42 -19.24 -6.92
C ASP A 106 -6.49 -18.93 -5.42
N GLU A 107 -5.49 -18.22 -4.88
CA GLU A 107 -5.51 -17.71 -3.49
C GLU A 107 -5.25 -16.20 -3.40
N SER A 108 -5.92 -15.52 -2.47
CA SER A 108 -5.73 -14.11 -2.14
C SER A 108 -5.45 -13.93 -0.65
N ILE A 109 -4.49 -13.06 -0.31
CA ILE A 109 -4.09 -12.78 1.07
C ILE A 109 -4.50 -11.34 1.44
N SER A 110 -5.65 -11.09 2.04
CA SER A 110 -5.91 -9.79 2.70
C SER A 110 -5.16 -9.67 4.03
N MET A 111 -4.50 -8.53 4.23
CA MET A 111 -3.82 -8.19 5.48
C MET A 111 -4.61 -7.08 6.20
N TYR A 112 -4.75 -7.18 7.51
CA TYR A 112 -5.35 -6.17 8.37
C TYR A 112 -4.53 -6.15 9.67
N GLU A 113 -3.75 -5.10 9.93
CA GLU A 113 -3.73 -4.41 11.24
C GLU A 113 -2.67 -3.29 11.34
N GLN A 114 -2.90 -2.36 12.29
CA GLN A 114 -2.04 -1.23 12.65
C GLN A 114 -1.33 -1.47 14.00
N PRO A 115 -0.14 -0.90 14.24
CA PRO A 115 0.56 -0.96 15.54
C PRO A 115 -0.13 -0.19 16.70
N ALA A 116 -1.10 0.69 16.41
CA ALA A 116 -1.61 1.68 17.37
C ALA A 116 -2.66 1.14 18.36
N PHE A 117 -3.30 0.00 18.09
CA PHE A 117 -4.41 -0.49 18.91
C PHE A 117 -4.09 -1.87 19.48
N LYS A 118 -3.67 -1.93 20.75
CA LYS A 118 -3.61 -3.16 21.54
C LYS A 118 -5.03 -3.73 21.76
N ARG A 119 -5.60 -4.56 20.89
CA ARG A 119 -6.78 -5.40 21.25
C ARG A 119 -6.76 -6.81 20.62
N ALA A 120 -7.40 -7.73 21.33
CA ALA A 120 -7.26 -9.18 21.26
C ALA A 120 -7.85 -9.82 19.99
N ARG A 121 -7.24 -10.94 19.59
CA ARG A 121 -7.52 -11.78 18.41
C ARG A 121 -8.67 -12.77 18.65
N GLU A 122 -9.55 -12.95 17.66
CA GLU A 122 -10.47 -14.10 17.47
C GLU A 122 -10.79 -14.24 15.96
N TYR A 123 -10.21 -15.21 15.21
CA TYR A 123 -10.62 -16.60 14.85
C TYR A 123 -11.04 -16.78 13.36
N ILE A 124 -11.11 -18.05 12.94
CA ILE A 124 -10.67 -18.68 11.67
C ILE A 124 -11.79 -18.93 10.64
N SER A 125 -11.48 -18.98 9.33
CA SER A 125 -12.19 -19.83 8.34
C SER A 125 -11.27 -20.24 7.16
N VAL A 126 -11.53 -21.41 6.55
CA VAL A 126 -10.65 -22.10 5.57
C VAL A 126 -11.33 -22.26 4.20
N LYS A 127 -10.91 -21.40 3.26
CA LYS A 127 -10.60 -21.57 1.81
C LYS A 127 -10.38 -20.12 1.36
N GLY A 128 -9.14 -19.72 1.07
CA GLY A 128 -8.72 -18.33 1.28
C GLY A 128 -8.12 -18.17 2.67
N LYS A 129 -6.82 -18.47 2.77
CA LYS A 129 -6.03 -18.30 3.99
C LYS A 129 -5.54 -16.85 4.07
N TYR A 130 -5.99 -16.13 5.10
CA TYR A 130 -5.47 -14.81 5.44
C TYR A 130 -4.30 -14.96 6.42
N ILE A 131 -3.07 -14.70 5.94
CA ILE A 131 -1.88 -14.66 6.80
C ILE A 131 -1.55 -13.20 7.12
N TYR A 132 -1.86 -12.81 8.34
CA TYR A 132 -1.60 -11.49 8.87
C TYR A 132 -0.15 -11.36 9.33
N LEU A 133 0.54 -10.29 8.92
CA LEU A 133 1.83 -9.93 9.46
C LEU A 133 1.83 -8.49 9.92
N THR A 134 2.58 -8.26 10.99
CA THR A 134 2.96 -6.93 11.41
C THR A 134 4.27 -6.58 10.71
N PHE A 135 4.22 -5.56 9.87
CA PHE A 135 5.43 -4.97 9.29
C PHE A 135 5.93 -3.84 10.15
N PRO A 136 7.24 -3.75 10.40
CA PRO A 136 7.81 -2.55 10.98
C PRO A 136 7.64 -1.40 9.99
N LEU A 137 7.37 -0.22 10.53
CA LEU A 137 7.57 1.02 9.80
C LEU A 137 9.03 1.08 9.34
N THR A 138 9.21 1.22 8.03
CA THR A 138 10.53 1.25 7.38
C THR A 138 10.68 2.59 6.68
N LYS A 139 11.88 3.16 6.65
CA LYS A 139 12.13 4.36 5.86
C LYS A 139 11.80 4.12 4.38
N ASP A 140 11.27 5.13 3.70
CA ASP A 140 10.95 5.07 2.26
C ASP A 140 12.09 4.49 1.42
N GLU A 141 13.33 4.93 1.65
CA GLU A 141 14.53 4.49 0.91
C GLU A 141 14.86 2.99 1.08
N ASP A 142 14.57 2.45 2.26
CA ASP A 142 14.88 1.05 2.62
C ASP A 142 13.69 0.12 2.28
N PHE A 143 12.49 0.68 2.20
CA PHE A 143 11.25 -0.07 2.05
C PHE A 143 11.21 -0.98 0.82
N PRO A 144 11.71 -0.61 -0.39
CA PRO A 144 11.75 -1.50 -1.54
C PRO A 144 12.45 -2.83 -1.25
N LYS A 145 13.63 -2.80 -0.61
CA LYS A 145 14.40 -4.01 -0.29
C LYS A 145 13.68 -4.88 0.73
N VAL A 146 13.11 -4.24 1.76
CA VAL A 146 12.32 -4.94 2.79
C VAL A 146 11.08 -5.60 2.16
N TRP A 147 10.45 -4.92 1.20
CA TRP A 147 9.28 -5.41 0.49
C TRP A 147 9.61 -6.59 -0.43
N GLU A 148 10.70 -6.52 -1.19
CA GLU A 148 11.16 -7.63 -2.03
C GLU A 148 11.52 -8.87 -1.21
N GLU A 149 12.26 -8.67 -0.12
CA GLU A 149 12.63 -9.77 0.78
C GLU A 149 11.39 -10.44 1.36
N TYR A 150 10.41 -9.63 1.75
CA TYR A 150 9.14 -10.13 2.21
C TYR A 150 8.43 -10.99 1.16
N LEU A 151 8.27 -10.48 -0.07
CA LEU A 151 7.63 -11.22 -1.16
C LEU A 151 8.34 -12.55 -1.44
N ARG A 152 9.68 -12.56 -1.37
CA ARG A 152 10.51 -13.76 -1.52
C ARG A 152 10.23 -14.80 -0.43
N ILE A 153 10.24 -14.38 0.84
CA ILE A 153 9.92 -15.26 1.97
C ILE A 153 8.52 -15.86 1.80
N ARG A 154 7.54 -15.06 1.35
CA ARG A 154 6.17 -15.53 1.15
C ARG A 154 6.04 -16.54 0.04
N ARG A 155 6.68 -16.31 -1.10
CA ARG A 155 6.73 -17.29 -2.18
C ARG A 155 7.23 -18.63 -1.66
N ARG A 156 8.38 -18.63 -0.96
CA ARG A 156 8.94 -19.85 -0.36
C ARG A 156 7.99 -20.55 0.61
N GLN A 157 7.31 -19.81 1.48
CA GLN A 157 6.36 -20.39 2.43
C GLN A 157 5.13 -21.00 1.76
N LEU A 158 4.64 -20.39 0.68
CA LEU A 158 3.58 -20.98 -0.14
C LEU A 158 4.09 -22.25 -0.81
N ASP A 159 5.29 -22.21 -1.40
CA ASP A 159 5.88 -23.38 -2.04
C ASP A 159 6.05 -24.56 -1.05
N GLU A 160 6.56 -24.30 0.17
CA GLU A 160 6.69 -25.31 1.22
C GLU A 160 5.34 -25.86 1.71
N LEU A 161 4.29 -25.05 1.71
CA LEU A 161 2.94 -25.44 2.16
C LEU A 161 2.26 -26.36 1.14
N TYR A 162 2.51 -26.14 -0.15
CA TYR A 162 1.80 -26.80 -1.25
C TYR A 162 2.59 -27.91 -1.95
N PHE A 163 3.92 -27.89 -1.88
CA PHE A 163 4.80 -28.87 -2.53
C PHE A 163 5.61 -29.73 -1.53
N ARG A 164 5.22 -29.75 -0.24
CA ARG A 164 5.60 -30.85 0.66
C ARG A 164 4.83 -32.11 0.28
N ASN A 165 5.30 -32.78 -0.77
CA ASN A 165 5.31 -34.23 -1.01
C ASN A 165 6.11 -34.53 -2.28
#